data_AF-G2M269-F1
#
_entry.id   AF-G2M269-F1
#
_cell.length_a   1.000
_cell.length_b   1.000
_cell.length_c   1.000
_cell.angle_alpha   90.00
_cell.angle_beta   90.00
_cell.angle_gamma   90.00
#
_symmetry.space_group_name_H-M   'P 1'
#
loop_
_entity.id
_entity.type
_entity.pdbx_description
1 polymer ?
#
loop_
_entity_poly.entity_id
_entity_poly.type
_entity_poly.pdbx_seq_one_letter_code
_entity_poly.pdbx_strand_id
1 'polypeptide(L)'
;MRPPTRRERIYIALWELGKVRVAELSRVTELKYPYVHREVRRLEEQGVVVNNAGTVEILDRKAFVMLWAEDKRRIFERVKPVRVKIMPSPDVLLSGSAALWAIGKVLSPAGGIAYVKTPEEALEMRLGRGYVLSVYAYDDFAFRFAKAVGRFRVPPWGMVLADLLAQGMYTRLFDEVFEEVVRDGGD
;
A
#
# COMPACT_ATOMS: atom_id res chain seq x y z
N MET A 1 -5.23 -14.95 13.66
CA MET A 1 -5.60 -13.52 13.77
C MET A 1 -5.44 -12.90 12.39
N ARG A 2 -6.49 -12.31 11.80
CA ARG A 2 -6.31 -11.60 10.53
C ARG A 2 -5.49 -10.33 10.80
N PRO A 3 -4.56 -9.95 9.91
CA PRO A 3 -3.75 -8.75 10.09
C PRO A 3 -4.69 -7.53 10.13
N PRO A 4 -4.32 -6.40 10.75
CA PRO A 4 -5.16 -5.22 10.82
C PRO A 4 -5.29 -4.49 9.45
N THR A 5 -5.61 -5.22 8.37
CA THR A 5 -5.83 -4.69 7.01
C THR A 5 -7.02 -3.75 6.91
N ARG A 6 -7.94 -3.80 7.90
CA ARG A 6 -9.12 -2.92 7.95
C ARG A 6 -8.76 -1.43 7.98
N ARG A 7 -7.73 -1.03 8.75
CA ARG A 7 -7.28 0.37 8.74
C ARG A 7 -6.70 0.76 7.41
N GLU A 8 -5.98 -0.16 6.77
CA GLU A 8 -5.36 0.10 5.49
C GLU A 8 -6.35 0.38 4.37
N ARG A 9 -7.56 -0.20 4.42
CA ARG A 9 -8.64 0.19 3.50
C ARG A 9 -8.96 1.69 3.61
N ILE A 10 -8.95 2.23 4.82
CA ILE A 10 -9.16 3.67 5.05
C ILE A 10 -7.98 4.47 4.49
N TYR A 11 -6.74 3.99 4.67
CA TYR A 11 -5.58 4.68 4.14
C TYR A 11 -5.56 4.73 2.62
N ILE A 12 -5.82 3.59 1.98
CA ILE A 12 -5.96 3.47 0.52
C ILE A 12 -7.08 4.41 0.02
N ALA A 13 -8.27 4.35 0.64
CA ALA A 13 -9.39 5.17 0.20
C ALA A 13 -9.12 6.68 0.37
N LEU A 14 -8.53 7.11 1.49
CA LEU A 14 -8.15 8.51 1.69
C LEU A 14 -7.09 8.96 0.68
N TRP A 15 -6.10 8.12 0.40
CA TRP A 15 -5.02 8.43 -0.53
C TRP A 15 -5.53 8.65 -1.96
N GLU A 16 -6.40 7.75 -2.42
CA GLU A 16 -6.90 7.72 -3.80
C GLU A 16 -8.06 8.69 -4.03
N LEU A 17 -8.96 8.87 -3.04
CA LEU A 17 -10.10 9.79 -3.18
C LEU A 17 -9.73 11.24 -2.83
N GLY A 18 -8.65 11.45 -2.08
CA GLY A 18 -8.18 12.76 -1.62
C GLY A 18 -9.14 13.39 -0.59
N LYS A 19 -10.20 14.03 -1.06
CA LYS A 19 -11.22 14.69 -0.24
C LYS A 19 -12.52 13.91 -0.26
N VAL A 20 -12.95 13.38 0.87
CA VAL A 20 -14.04 12.40 0.92
C VAL A 20 -14.85 12.48 2.22
N ARG A 21 -16.16 12.24 2.14
CA ARG A 21 -17.02 12.22 3.34
C ARG A 21 -16.80 10.95 4.16
N VAL A 22 -16.89 11.03 5.48
CA VAL A 22 -16.79 9.84 6.38
C VAL A 22 -17.82 8.76 6.01
N ALA A 23 -19.03 9.16 5.63
CA ALA A 23 -20.08 8.25 5.17
C ALA A 23 -19.68 7.52 3.87
N GLU A 24 -19.03 8.23 2.95
CA GLU A 24 -18.54 7.65 1.72
C GLU A 24 -17.33 6.74 1.95
N LEU A 25 -16.40 7.11 2.83
CA LEU A 25 -15.32 6.23 3.28
C LEU A 25 -15.87 4.92 3.84
N SER A 26 -16.92 4.99 4.68
CA SER A 26 -17.61 3.80 5.21
C SER A 26 -18.18 2.92 4.11
N ARG A 27 -18.84 3.53 3.10
CA ARG A 27 -19.39 2.82 1.95
C ARG A 27 -18.30 2.15 1.10
N VAL A 28 -17.28 2.91 0.70
CA VAL A 28 -16.21 2.44 -0.19
C VAL A 28 -15.38 1.34 0.48
N THR A 29 -15.00 1.53 1.74
CA THR A 29 -14.16 0.55 2.48
C THR A 29 -14.94 -0.67 2.96
N GLU A 30 -16.28 -0.64 2.87
CA GLU A 30 -17.21 -1.63 3.42
C GLU A 30 -17.05 -1.80 4.95
N LEU A 31 -16.58 -0.75 5.63
CA LEU A 31 -16.38 -0.74 7.08
C LEU A 31 -17.53 0.01 7.75
N LYS A 32 -17.88 -0.42 8.97
CA LYS A 32 -18.94 0.22 9.76
C LYS A 32 -18.58 1.68 10.06
N TYR A 33 -19.53 2.60 9.89
CA TYR A 33 -19.34 4.03 10.11
C TYR A 33 -18.64 4.37 11.45
N PRO A 34 -19.02 3.79 12.61
CA PRO A 34 -18.34 4.09 13.87
C PRO A 34 -16.85 3.73 13.88
N TYR A 35 -16.46 2.67 13.16
CA TYR A 35 -15.06 2.29 13.00
C TYR A 35 -14.31 3.33 12.18
N VAL A 36 -14.85 3.69 11.01
CA VAL A 36 -14.24 4.69 10.12
C VAL A 36 -14.12 6.03 10.82
N HIS A 37 -15.18 6.49 11.49
CA HIS A 37 -15.17 7.74 12.24
C HIS A 37 -14.08 7.76 13.33
N ARG A 38 -13.90 6.65 14.07
CA ARG A 38 -12.85 6.54 15.09
C ARG A 38 -11.45 6.58 14.47
N GLU A 39 -11.22 5.90 13.36
CA GLU A 39 -9.92 5.92 12.69
C GLU A 39 -9.62 7.29 12.06
N VAL A 40 -10.63 7.98 11.50
CA VAL A 40 -10.49 9.38 11.03
C VAL A 40 -10.11 10.30 12.19
N ARG A 41 -10.79 10.20 13.34
CA ARG A 41 -10.45 10.99 14.52
C ARG A 41 -9.02 10.74 15.01
N ARG A 42 -8.57 9.49 14.99
CA ARG A 42 -7.20 9.14 15.34
C ARG A 42 -6.18 9.78 14.38
N LEU A 43 -6.46 9.76 13.08
CA LEU A 43 -5.61 10.41 12.08
C LEU A 43 -5.58 11.94 12.25
N GLU A 44 -6.71 12.53 12.63
CA GLU A 44 -6.84 13.96 12.93
C GLU A 44 -6.06 14.36 14.18
N GLU A 45 -6.15 13.56 15.25
CA GLU A 45 -5.34 13.72 16.48
C GLU A 45 -3.83 13.61 16.22
N GLN A 46 -3.44 12.89 15.16
CA GLN A 46 -2.05 12.79 14.70
C GLN A 46 -1.65 13.89 13.70
N GLY A 47 -2.55 14.82 13.37
CA GLY A 47 -2.30 15.96 12.51
C GLY A 47 -2.09 15.63 11.03
N VAL A 48 -2.38 14.41 10.59
CA VAL A 48 -2.16 13.98 9.19
C VAL A 48 -3.37 14.20 8.28
N VAL A 49 -4.55 14.38 8.87
CA VAL A 49 -5.80 14.71 8.15
C VAL A 49 -6.55 15.82 8.88
N VAL A 50 -7.46 16.48 8.17
CA VAL A 50 -8.46 17.40 8.74
C VAL A 50 -9.86 16.86 8.46
N ASN A 51 -10.79 17.00 9.41
CA ASN A 51 -12.19 16.65 9.23
C ASN A 51 -13.09 17.90 9.34
N ASN A 52 -13.48 18.45 8.20
CA ASN A 52 -14.37 19.61 8.11
C ASN A 52 -15.82 19.17 7.87
N ALA A 53 -16.66 19.24 8.91
CA ALA A 53 -18.08 18.88 8.84
C ALA A 53 -18.35 17.47 8.25
N GLY A 54 -17.49 16.50 8.58
CA GLY A 54 -17.59 15.12 8.09
C GLY A 54 -16.93 14.90 6.73
N THR A 55 -16.20 15.89 6.19
CA THR A 55 -15.37 15.76 4.99
C THR A 55 -13.90 15.71 5.40
N VAL A 56 -13.24 14.61 5.05
CA VAL A 56 -11.87 14.31 5.43
C VAL A 56 -10.94 14.58 4.26
N GLU A 57 -9.78 15.18 4.55
CA GLU A 57 -8.73 15.47 3.58
C GLU A 57 -7.35 15.25 4.22
N ILE A 58 -6.39 14.75 3.45
CA ILE A 58 -5.00 14.57 3.91
C ILE A 58 -4.30 15.94 3.92
N LEU A 59 -3.81 16.36 5.08
CA LEU A 59 -3.06 17.62 5.24
C LEU A 59 -1.60 17.47 4.81
N ASP A 60 -0.97 16.38 5.23
CA ASP A 60 0.44 16.09 4.93
C ASP A 60 0.54 14.64 4.44
N ARG A 61 0.72 14.48 3.12
CA ARG A 61 0.85 13.17 2.47
C ARG A 61 2.09 12.42 2.94
N LYS A 62 3.18 13.10 3.28
CA LYS A 62 4.42 12.46 3.72
C LYS A 62 4.25 11.92 5.13
N ALA A 63 3.75 12.75 6.06
CA ALA A 63 3.45 12.32 7.42
C ALA A 63 2.41 11.19 7.45
N PHE A 64 1.39 11.26 6.58
CA PHE A 64 0.40 10.19 6.40
C PHE A 64 1.03 8.86 5.97
N VAL A 65 1.93 8.88 4.99
CA VAL A 65 2.66 7.68 4.54
C VAL A 65 3.59 7.13 5.63
N MET A 66 4.23 7.98 6.42
CA MET A 66 5.09 7.55 7.54
C MET A 66 4.29 6.81 8.62
N LEU A 67 3.10 7.32 8.95
CA LEU A 67 2.16 6.68 9.87
C LEU A 67 1.66 5.34 9.31
N TRP A 68 1.32 5.30 8.02
CA TRP A 68 0.95 4.07 7.33
C TRP A 68 2.09 3.05 7.39
N ALA A 69 3.33 3.46 7.14
CA ALA A 69 4.50 2.59 7.22
C ALA A 69 4.69 1.96 8.61
N GLU A 70 4.39 2.69 9.69
CA GLU A 70 4.44 2.14 11.06
C GLU A 70 3.43 1.01 11.24
N ASP A 71 2.20 1.20 10.79
CA ASP A 71 1.17 0.15 10.83
C ASP A 71 1.53 -1.03 9.89
N LYS A 72 2.15 -0.77 8.74
CA LYS A 72 2.68 -1.81 7.82
C LYS A 72 3.75 -2.67 8.48
N ARG A 73 4.70 -2.10 9.23
CA ARG A 73 5.70 -2.89 9.96
C ARG A 73 5.03 -3.88 10.91
N ARG A 74 4.04 -3.43 11.67
CA ARG A 74 3.25 -4.30 12.58
C ARG A 74 2.49 -5.38 11.82
N ILE A 75 2.02 -5.10 10.61
CA ILE A 75 1.41 -6.10 9.72
C ILE A 75 2.47 -7.12 9.31
N PHE A 76 3.62 -6.71 8.79
CA PHE A 76 4.67 -7.60 8.32
C PHE A 76 5.29 -8.46 9.43
N GLU A 77 5.39 -7.95 10.66
CA GLU A 77 5.81 -8.75 11.82
C GLU A 77 4.83 -9.88 12.15
N ARG A 78 3.53 -9.66 11.91
CA ARG A 78 2.45 -10.62 12.22
C ARG A 78 2.17 -11.57 11.06
N VAL A 79 2.28 -11.08 9.84
CA VAL A 79 2.03 -11.83 8.60
C VAL A 79 3.36 -12.31 8.08
N LYS A 80 3.65 -13.58 8.31
CA LYS A 80 4.85 -14.18 7.72
C LYS A 80 4.65 -14.29 6.21
N PRO A 81 5.46 -13.61 5.38
CA PRO A 81 5.39 -13.77 3.94
C PRO A 81 5.85 -15.17 3.54
N VAL A 82 5.36 -15.62 2.38
CA VAL A 82 5.98 -16.75 1.68
C VAL A 82 7.09 -16.18 0.79
N ARG A 83 8.33 -16.60 1.04
CA ARG A 83 9.45 -16.24 0.17
C ARG A 83 9.49 -17.20 -1.00
N VAL A 84 9.15 -16.72 -2.18
CA VAL A 84 9.07 -17.52 -3.41
C VAL A 84 9.86 -16.85 -4.52
N LYS A 85 10.46 -17.68 -5.37
CA LYS A 85 11.12 -17.23 -6.58
C LYS A 85 10.08 -17.20 -7.69
N ILE A 86 9.71 -16.00 -8.13
CA ILE A 86 8.66 -15.77 -9.11
C ILE A 86 9.17 -14.91 -10.26
N MET A 87 8.62 -15.12 -11.45
CA MET A 87 8.70 -14.12 -12.51
C MET A 87 7.53 -13.15 -12.28
N PRO A 88 7.77 -11.84 -12.11
CA PRO A 88 6.68 -10.88 -11.96
C PRO A 88 5.67 -10.99 -13.11
N SER A 89 4.40 -11.20 -12.78
CA SER A 89 3.29 -11.30 -13.73
C SER A 89 2.30 -10.15 -13.54
N PRO A 90 1.44 -9.85 -14.54
CA PRO A 90 0.40 -8.84 -14.41
C PRO A 90 -0.64 -9.13 -13.31
N ASP A 91 -0.76 -10.38 -12.86
CA ASP A 91 -1.74 -10.81 -11.86
C ASP A 91 -1.35 -10.44 -10.42
N VAL A 92 -0.11 -9.99 -10.22
CA VAL A 92 0.44 -9.60 -8.92
C VAL A 92 0.56 -8.09 -8.81
N LEU A 93 0.31 -7.55 -7.62
CA LEU A 93 0.69 -6.17 -7.32
C LEU A 93 2.11 -6.14 -6.78
N LEU A 94 3.02 -5.57 -7.57
CA LEU A 94 4.38 -5.28 -7.11
C LEU A 94 4.33 -4.07 -6.20
N SER A 95 4.93 -4.19 -5.02
CA SER A 95 4.98 -3.11 -4.03
C SER A 95 6.37 -2.97 -3.43
N GLY A 96 6.57 -1.90 -2.66
CA GLY A 96 7.86 -1.58 -2.09
C GLY A 96 8.94 -1.50 -3.18
N SER A 97 10.09 -2.13 -2.95
CA SER A 97 11.21 -2.08 -3.89
C SER A 97 10.92 -2.78 -5.21
N ALA A 98 9.97 -3.73 -5.25
CA ALA A 98 9.55 -4.37 -6.50
C ALA A 98 8.78 -3.41 -7.42
N ALA A 99 8.01 -2.48 -6.85
CA ALA A 99 7.36 -1.42 -7.63
C ALA A 99 8.41 -0.45 -8.21
N LEU A 100 9.46 -0.14 -7.46
CA LEU A 100 10.55 0.70 -7.96
C LEU A 100 11.29 0.09 -9.15
N TRP A 101 11.40 -1.23 -9.18
CA TRP A 101 11.95 -1.93 -10.33
C TRP A 101 11.04 -1.79 -11.57
N ALA A 102 9.71 -1.83 -11.38
CA ALA A 102 8.75 -1.66 -12.46
C ALA A 102 8.84 -0.28 -13.13
N ILE A 103 9.27 0.76 -12.39
CA ILE A 103 9.54 2.11 -12.91
C ILE A 103 11.03 2.38 -13.22
N GLY A 104 11.89 1.36 -13.18
CA GLY A 104 13.31 1.49 -13.53
C GLY A 104 14.18 2.24 -12.51
N LYS A 105 13.69 2.49 -11.30
CA LYS A 105 14.45 3.18 -10.23
C LYS A 105 15.43 2.28 -9.49
N VAL A 106 15.24 0.95 -9.57
CA VAL A 106 16.20 -0.03 -9.03
C VAL A 106 16.47 -1.13 -10.05
N LEU A 107 17.67 -1.71 -10.00
CA LEU A 107 18.13 -2.71 -10.97
C LEU A 107 17.47 -4.09 -10.81
N SER A 108 16.88 -4.37 -9.65
CA SER A 108 16.32 -5.68 -9.33
C SER A 108 15.15 -5.55 -8.35
N PRO A 109 14.06 -6.34 -8.53
CA PRO A 109 12.96 -6.38 -7.58
C PRO A 109 13.25 -7.33 -6.40
N ALA A 110 14.42 -8.01 -6.37
CA ALA A 110 14.73 -9.02 -5.36
C ALA A 110 14.65 -8.46 -3.92
N GLY A 111 14.01 -9.21 -3.03
CA GLY A 111 13.69 -8.76 -1.67
C GLY A 111 12.48 -7.84 -1.57
N GLY A 112 11.88 -7.44 -2.70
CA GLY A 112 10.66 -6.65 -2.78
C GLY A 112 9.39 -7.41 -2.38
N ILE A 113 8.27 -6.70 -2.44
CA ILE A 113 6.95 -7.21 -2.03
C ILE A 113 6.10 -7.50 -3.26
N ALA A 114 5.38 -8.60 -3.18
CA ALA A 114 4.34 -8.97 -4.14
C ALA A 114 3.06 -9.31 -3.38
N TYR A 115 1.93 -8.72 -3.78
CA TYR A 115 0.62 -9.04 -3.24
C TYR A 115 -0.16 -9.93 -4.19
N VAL A 116 -0.74 -10.98 -3.62
CA VAL A 116 -1.71 -11.89 -4.24
C VAL A 116 -3.01 -11.87 -3.43
N LYS A 117 -4.11 -12.32 -4.00
CA LYS A 117 -5.41 -12.35 -3.32
C LYS A 117 -5.50 -13.52 -2.35
N THR A 118 -4.94 -14.66 -2.75
CA THR A 118 -5.03 -15.90 -1.97
C THR A 118 -3.66 -16.50 -1.68
N PRO A 119 -3.50 -17.24 -0.57
CA PRO A 119 -2.28 -18.01 -0.31
C PRO A 119 -1.97 -19.05 -1.40
N GLU A 120 -3.00 -19.62 -2.02
CA GLU A 120 -2.89 -20.62 -3.08
C GLU A 120 -2.23 -20.02 -4.33
N GLU A 121 -2.62 -18.80 -4.73
CA GLU A 121 -1.97 -18.05 -5.81
C GLU A 121 -0.45 -17.90 -5.55
N ALA A 122 -0.04 -17.61 -4.30
CA ALA A 122 1.38 -17.50 -3.96
C ALA A 122 2.15 -18.82 -4.17
N LEU A 123 1.50 -19.97 -3.95
CA LEU A 123 2.11 -21.29 -4.10
C LEU A 123 2.22 -21.69 -5.58
N GLU A 124 1.18 -21.44 -6.37
CA GLU A 124 1.14 -21.73 -7.80
C GLU A 124 2.18 -20.92 -8.59
N MET A 125 2.47 -19.70 -8.14
CA MET A 125 3.49 -18.85 -8.75
C MET A 125 4.94 -19.30 -8.52
N ARG A 126 5.17 -20.35 -7.72
CA ARG A 126 6.51 -20.84 -7.41
C ARG A 126 7.13 -21.56 -8.62
N LEU A 127 7.81 -20.79 -9.47
CA LEU A 127 8.32 -21.28 -10.76
C LEU A 127 9.79 -21.75 -10.74
N GLY A 128 10.50 -21.65 -9.60
CA GLY A 128 11.93 -22.00 -9.50
C GLY A 128 12.88 -21.08 -10.31
N ARG A 129 12.33 -20.13 -11.08
CA ARG A 129 13.00 -19.12 -11.92
C ARG A 129 12.44 -17.73 -11.59
N GLY A 130 13.20 -16.68 -11.90
CA GLY A 130 12.84 -15.28 -11.58
C GLY A 130 13.53 -14.74 -10.32
N TYR A 131 12.87 -13.82 -9.61
CA TYR A 131 13.40 -13.09 -8.46
C TYR A 131 12.76 -13.59 -7.16
N VAL A 132 13.53 -13.57 -6.07
CA VAL A 132 13.01 -13.90 -4.74
C VAL A 132 12.24 -12.70 -4.21
N LEU A 133 10.92 -12.84 -4.07
CA LEU A 133 10.04 -11.83 -3.49
C LEU A 133 9.40 -12.33 -2.19
N SER A 134 9.06 -11.39 -1.32
CA SER A 134 8.19 -11.64 -0.18
C SER A 134 6.74 -11.53 -0.64
N VAL A 135 6.07 -12.67 -0.78
CA VAL A 135 4.68 -12.71 -1.25
C VAL A 135 3.72 -12.75 -0.07
N TYR A 136 2.74 -11.86 -0.10
CA TYR A 136 1.70 -11.73 0.91
C TYR A 136 0.34 -11.96 0.26
N ALA A 137 -0.43 -12.91 0.80
CA ALA A 137 -1.87 -12.96 0.55
C ALA A 137 -2.53 -11.80 1.28
N TYR A 138 -3.28 -10.98 0.54
CA TYR A 138 -3.64 -9.65 1.00
C TYR A 138 -5.10 -9.30 0.74
N ASP A 139 -5.54 -8.17 1.29
CA ASP A 139 -6.90 -7.69 1.14
C ASP A 139 -7.19 -7.28 -0.31
N ASP A 140 -8.15 -7.96 -0.96
CA ASP A 140 -8.62 -7.67 -2.33
C ASP A 140 -8.97 -6.20 -2.56
N PHE A 141 -9.28 -5.45 -1.50
CA PHE A 141 -9.52 -4.01 -1.58
C PHE A 141 -8.36 -3.26 -2.25
N ALA A 142 -7.11 -3.63 -1.99
CA ALA A 142 -5.94 -2.99 -2.62
C ALA A 142 -5.91 -3.19 -4.15
N PHE A 143 -6.42 -4.32 -4.64
CA PHE A 143 -6.48 -4.63 -6.06
C PHE A 143 -7.51 -3.80 -6.82
N ARG A 144 -8.49 -3.21 -6.12
CA ARG A 144 -9.50 -2.32 -6.72
C ARG A 144 -8.90 -0.98 -7.17
N PHE A 145 -7.79 -0.56 -6.56
CA PHE A 145 -7.09 0.70 -6.84
C PHE A 145 -5.72 0.46 -7.49
N ALA A 146 -5.49 -0.72 -8.04
CA ALA A 146 -4.22 -1.05 -8.65
C ALA A 146 -4.00 -0.22 -9.93
N LYS A 147 -2.80 0.34 -10.06
CA LYS A 147 -2.37 1.12 -11.22
C LYS A 147 -1.50 0.28 -12.15
N ALA A 148 -1.60 0.53 -13.45
CA ALA A 148 -0.76 -0.11 -14.44
C ALA A 148 0.58 0.64 -14.55
N VAL A 149 1.69 -0.10 -14.50
CA VAL A 149 3.05 0.44 -14.67
C VAL A 149 3.76 -0.43 -15.70
N GLY A 150 3.79 0.05 -16.94
CA GLY A 150 4.21 -0.75 -18.09
C GLY A 150 3.34 -2.00 -18.21
N ARG A 151 3.96 -3.18 -18.09
CA ARG A 151 3.25 -4.49 -18.12
C ARG A 151 2.87 -5.02 -16.73
N PHE A 152 3.19 -4.29 -15.67
CA PHE A 152 2.98 -4.71 -14.29
C PHE A 152 1.85 -3.91 -13.65
N ARG A 153 1.43 -4.35 -12.47
CA ARG A 153 0.49 -3.62 -11.64
C ARG A 153 1.13 -3.31 -10.30
N VAL A 154 0.80 -2.15 -9.75
CA VAL A 154 1.23 -1.70 -8.43
C VAL A 154 -0.01 -1.31 -7.62
N PRO A 155 0.00 -1.43 -6.28
CA PRO A 155 -1.05 -0.83 -5.48
C PRO A 155 -0.96 0.71 -5.54
N PRO A 156 -1.93 1.44 -4.95
CA PRO A 156 -1.83 2.88 -4.70
C PRO A 156 -0.43 3.31 -4.26
N TRP A 157 0.08 4.41 -4.83
CA TRP A 157 1.44 4.86 -4.54
C TRP A 157 1.70 5.10 -3.05
N GLY A 158 0.68 5.55 -2.30
CA GLY A 158 0.79 5.68 -0.84
C GLY A 158 1.11 4.35 -0.15
N MET A 159 0.55 3.23 -0.66
CA MET A 159 0.84 1.88 -0.16
C MET A 159 2.25 1.45 -0.54
N VAL A 160 2.67 1.69 -1.80
CA VAL A 160 4.03 1.39 -2.26
C VAL A 160 5.07 2.10 -1.40
N LEU A 161 4.87 3.40 -1.17
CA LEU A 161 5.74 4.23 -0.35
C LEU A 161 5.76 3.78 1.12
N ALA A 162 4.60 3.42 1.69
CA ALA A 162 4.51 2.87 3.03
C ALA A 162 5.25 1.52 3.16
N ASP A 163 5.13 0.66 2.15
CA ASP A 163 5.83 -0.62 2.08
C ASP A 163 7.34 -0.44 1.98
N LEU A 164 7.82 0.52 1.19
CA LEU A 164 9.25 0.87 1.10
C LEU A 164 9.83 1.23 2.47
N LEU A 165 9.17 2.13 3.17
CA LEU A 165 9.58 2.54 4.51
C LEU A 165 9.50 1.36 5.48
N ALA A 166 8.46 0.53 5.39
CA ALA A 166 8.28 -0.64 6.25
C ALA A 166 9.35 -1.71 6.01
N GLN A 167 9.87 -1.84 4.79
CA GLN A 167 11.03 -2.67 4.46
C GLN A 167 12.37 -2.10 4.98
N GLY A 168 12.35 -0.93 5.63
CA GLY A 168 13.54 -0.28 6.19
C GLY A 168 14.23 0.70 5.23
N MET A 169 13.60 1.04 4.11
CA MET A 169 14.21 1.92 3.11
C MET A 169 13.95 3.40 3.43
N TYR A 170 14.69 3.91 4.42
CA TYR A 170 14.73 5.35 4.74
C TYR A 170 15.94 5.99 4.07
N THR A 171 15.79 6.37 2.80
CA THR A 171 16.90 6.93 2.02
C THR A 171 16.42 8.03 1.08
N ARG A 172 17.37 8.76 0.48
CA ARG A 172 17.14 9.72 -0.60
C ARG A 172 16.25 9.17 -1.73
N LEU A 173 16.30 7.86 -1.98
CA LEU A 173 15.45 7.21 -2.98
C LEU A 173 13.97 7.26 -2.63
N PHE A 174 13.62 7.17 -1.33
CA PHE A 174 12.23 7.36 -0.90
C PHE A 174 11.76 8.78 -1.22
N ASP A 175 12.55 9.80 -0.87
CA ASP A 175 12.18 11.19 -1.12
C ASP A 175 12.05 11.47 -2.62
N GLU A 176 12.97 10.95 -3.45
CA GLU A 176 12.89 11.09 -4.90
C GLU A 176 11.61 10.48 -5.47
N VAL A 177 11.30 9.23 -5.09
CA VAL A 177 10.09 8.56 -5.56
C VAL A 177 8.84 9.25 -5.02
N PHE A 178 8.85 9.67 -3.76
CA PHE A 178 7.73 10.39 -3.15
C PHE A 178 7.40 11.65 -3.94
N GLU A 179 8.41 12.47 -4.26
CA GLU A 179 8.21 13.68 -5.05
C GLU A 179 7.66 13.36 -6.45
N GLU A 180 8.23 12.39 -7.15
CA GLU A 180 7.79 11.99 -8.50
C GLU A 180 6.33 11.53 -8.51
N VAL A 181 5.93 10.63 -7.60
CA VAL A 181 4.59 10.02 -7.66
C VAL A 181 3.51 10.88 -6.99
N VAL A 182 3.89 11.85 -6.15
CA VAL A 182 2.95 12.72 -5.42
C VAL A 182 2.82 14.10 -6.06
N ARG A 183 3.88 14.69 -6.64
CA ARG A 183 3.80 16.00 -7.30
C ARG A 183 3.37 15.92 -8.75
N ASP A 184 3.83 14.94 -9.51
CA ASP A 184 3.57 14.89 -10.95
C ASP A 184 2.21 14.27 -11.31
N GLY A 185 1.32 14.13 -10.31
CA GLY A 185 -0.02 13.61 -10.50
C GLY A 185 0.01 12.19 -11.07
N GLY A 186 0.75 11.29 -10.42
CA GLY A 186 0.99 9.92 -10.89
C GLY A 186 -0.29 9.15 -11.20
N ASP A 187 -0.80 9.36 -12.41
CA ASP A 187 -1.90 8.67 -13.07
C ASP A 187 -1.37 7.41 -13.78
#